data_AF-A0A2R6J803-F1
#
_entry.id   AF-A0A2R6J803-F1
#
_cell.length_a   1.000
_cell.length_b   1.000
_cell.length_c   1.000
_cell.angle_alpha   90.00
_cell.angle_beta   90.00
_cell.angle_gamma   90.00
#
_symmetry.space_group_name_H-M   'P 1'
#
loop_
_entity.id
_entity.type
_entity.pdbx_description
1 polymer ?
#
loop_
_entity_poly.entity_id
_entity_poly.type
_entity_poly.pdbx_seq_one_letter_code
_entity_poly.pdbx_strand_id
1 'polypeptide(L)'
;IANDYYEMSSGLRSACREIEFRDVSSRSIVPVLRDICRREDVAFEESVLEAIADRNRGDLRGAIKDLQAREKDGEILTEATEGERDRTEDIFSFLDAVLKEESAGEALSTAYAVDETPDDLLLWIEDKVPKVYEGAELADAYEHLADADVWLGRVRATQNYTYWRYATDNVAAGVASARRSERGGWTRYGGAPYRSARDGTRDHVAEQIAWKAGVSTATARREIVPYLAAMTHHCKNRELTIRMAARYELDAEHVAFVTSSGKTTNKVQNIVEEAETRREEAAVEGSDGAFAAVEAEAGDGKDDDGTLAEFGNGDDDEAGGDPEQSGEEDPAGADDGQAGLSEFT
;
A
#
# COMPACT_ATOMS: atom_id res chain seq x y z
N ILE A 1 15.22 19.72 7.33
CA ILE A 1 14.12 19.48 8.29
C ILE A 1 13.18 18.50 7.61
N ALA A 2 12.76 17.44 8.30
CA ALA A 2 11.83 16.43 7.79
C ALA A 2 10.93 15.98 8.95
N ASN A 3 9.71 15.55 8.64
CA ASN A 3 8.76 15.06 9.64
C ASN A 3 9.03 13.58 9.98
N ASP A 4 9.38 12.76 8.99
CA ASP A 4 9.92 11.42 9.18
C ASP A 4 11.42 11.40 8.84
N TYR A 5 12.22 10.82 9.74
CA TYR A 5 13.66 10.66 9.58
C TYR A 5 14.05 9.54 8.62
N TYR A 6 13.25 8.48 8.55
CA TYR A 6 13.50 7.27 7.75
C TYR A 6 13.16 7.48 6.27
N GLU A 7 12.20 8.35 5.95
CA GLU A 7 11.88 8.78 4.58
C GLU A 7 13.02 9.55 3.88
N MET A 8 13.95 10.15 4.64
CA MET A 8 15.13 10.80 4.06
C MET A 8 16.11 9.81 3.42
N SER A 9 16.96 10.29 2.49
CA SER A 9 18.01 9.46 1.92
C SER A 9 19.15 9.17 2.92
N SER A 10 19.75 7.99 2.81
CA SER A 10 20.88 7.57 3.68
C SER A 10 22.08 8.51 3.58
N GLY A 11 22.37 9.03 2.38
CA GLY A 11 23.42 10.01 2.15
C GLY A 11 23.21 11.30 2.96
N LEU A 12 22.00 11.87 2.94
CA LEU A 12 21.67 13.07 3.71
C LEU A 12 21.75 12.83 5.22
N ARG A 13 21.24 11.69 5.72
CA ARG A 13 21.40 11.31 7.14
C ARG A 13 22.87 11.24 7.55
N SER A 14 23.73 10.64 6.71
CA SER A 14 25.15 10.47 7.03
C SER A 14 25.97 11.78 6.99
N ALA A 15 25.51 12.79 6.25
CA ALA A 15 26.20 14.06 6.06
C ALA A 15 25.75 15.19 7.01
N CYS A 16 24.70 14.96 7.82
CA CYS A 16 24.10 15.98 8.67
C CYS A 16 24.15 15.60 10.15
N ARG A 17 24.15 16.61 11.03
CA ARG A 17 23.95 16.40 12.47
C ARG A 17 22.46 16.26 12.75
N GLU A 18 22.07 15.14 13.34
CA GLU A 18 20.72 14.91 13.81
C GLU A 18 20.38 15.80 15.02
N ILE A 19 19.19 16.40 14.99
CA ILE A 19 18.58 17.13 16.10
C ILE A 19 17.10 16.73 16.13
N GLU A 20 16.73 15.92 17.11
CA GLU A 20 15.36 15.49 17.37
C GLU A 20 14.54 16.67 17.91
N PHE A 21 13.40 16.97 17.27
CA PHE A 21 12.38 17.86 17.82
C PHE A 21 11.32 16.98 18.48
N ARG A 22 11.07 17.21 19.76
CA ARG A 22 10.05 16.48 20.54
C ARG A 22 8.81 17.34 20.74
N ASP A 23 7.68 16.67 20.91
CA ASP A 23 6.39 17.29 21.20
C ASP A 23 6.46 18.22 22.41
N VAL A 24 5.85 19.40 22.29
CA VAL A 24 5.85 20.41 23.35
C VAL A 24 4.77 20.03 24.38
N SER A 25 5.14 19.73 25.62
CA SER A 25 4.14 19.38 26.64
C SER A 25 3.09 20.49 26.82
N SER A 26 1.83 20.15 27.10
CA SER A 26 0.74 21.13 27.29
C SER A 26 1.10 22.20 28.33
N ARG A 27 1.80 21.79 29.41
CA ARG A 27 2.34 22.67 30.46
C ARG A 27 3.31 23.74 29.95
N SER A 28 3.91 23.54 28.79
CA SER A 28 4.78 24.47 28.09
C SER A 28 4.04 25.27 27.00
N ILE A 29 2.94 24.75 26.44
CA ILE A 29 2.08 25.45 25.47
C ILE A 29 1.24 26.54 26.18
N VAL A 30 0.55 26.20 27.28
CA VAL A 30 -0.36 27.13 27.98
C VAL A 30 0.31 28.49 28.32
N PRO A 31 1.54 28.56 28.87
CA PRO A 31 2.21 29.83 29.11
C PRO A 31 2.46 30.67 27.85
N VAL A 32 2.65 30.05 26.68
CA VAL A 32 2.84 30.74 25.40
C VAL A 32 1.53 31.32 24.90
N LEU A 33 0.43 30.54 24.93
CA LEU A 33 -0.90 31.05 24.58
C LEU A 33 -1.31 32.21 25.49
N ARG A 34 -1.03 32.10 26.80
CA ARG A 34 -1.29 33.15 27.79
C ARG A 34 -0.48 34.43 27.52
N ASP A 35 0.77 34.31 27.08
CA ASP A 35 1.63 35.44 26.71
C ASP A 35 1.17 36.11 25.40
N ILE A 36 0.67 35.34 24.43
CA ILE A 36 0.05 35.87 23.21
C ILE A 36 -1.20 36.70 23.56
N CYS A 37 -2.16 36.13 24.30
CA CYS A 37 -3.38 36.84 24.68
C CYS A 37 -3.08 38.18 25.39
N ARG A 38 -2.09 38.18 26.32
CA ARG A 38 -1.65 39.39 27.04
C ARG A 38 -0.98 40.44 26.16
N ARG A 39 -0.36 40.06 25.04
CA ARG A 39 0.27 40.99 24.09
C ARG A 39 -0.72 41.56 23.09
N GLU A 40 -1.77 40.82 22.80
CA GLU A 40 -2.85 41.18 21.86
C GLU A 40 -4.04 41.86 22.57
N ASP A 41 -3.95 42.05 23.90
CA ASP A 41 -4.98 42.63 24.78
C ASP A 41 -6.32 41.85 24.75
N VAL A 42 -6.22 40.52 24.59
CA VAL A 42 -7.35 39.58 24.54
C VAL A 42 -7.62 39.03 25.94
N ALA A 43 -8.86 39.17 26.41
CA ALA A 43 -9.31 38.54 27.64
C ALA A 43 -9.45 37.02 27.45
N PHE A 44 -9.02 36.20 28.41
CA PHE A 44 -9.02 34.75 28.26
C PHE A 44 -9.44 34.04 29.55
N GLU A 45 -10.06 32.87 29.41
CA GLU A 45 -10.26 31.91 30.50
C GLU A 45 -9.15 30.84 30.48
N GLU A 46 -8.55 30.56 31.65
CA GLU A 46 -7.40 29.65 31.76
C GLU A 46 -7.76 28.20 31.38
N SER A 47 -8.98 27.77 31.71
CA SER A 47 -9.57 26.47 31.35
C SER A 47 -9.56 26.23 29.84
N VAL A 48 -9.90 27.26 29.04
CA VAL A 48 -9.91 27.21 27.57
C VAL A 48 -8.50 27.09 27.02
N LEU A 49 -7.51 27.78 27.61
CA LEU A 49 -6.11 27.64 27.21
C LEU A 49 -5.55 26.24 27.50
N GLU A 50 -5.89 25.66 28.66
CA GLU A 50 -5.55 24.29 29.02
C GLU A 50 -6.18 23.29 28.02
N ALA A 51 -7.47 23.44 27.71
CA ALA A 51 -8.17 22.60 26.75
C ALA A 51 -7.61 22.69 25.31
N ILE A 52 -7.19 23.87 24.86
CA ILE A 52 -6.51 24.05 23.56
C ILE A 52 -5.15 23.32 23.57
N ALA A 53 -4.37 23.47 24.64
CA ALA A 53 -3.04 22.89 24.75
C ALA A 53 -3.07 21.36 24.77
N ASP A 54 -3.99 20.76 25.54
CA ASP A 54 -4.16 19.30 25.59
C ASP A 54 -4.71 18.72 24.27
N ARG A 55 -5.63 19.43 23.59
CA ARG A 55 -6.17 18.99 22.29
C ARG A 55 -5.10 18.89 21.20
N ASN A 56 -4.14 19.81 21.17
CA ASN A 56 -3.16 19.92 20.09
C ASN A 56 -1.95 18.96 20.21
N ARG A 57 -1.91 18.10 21.24
CA ARG A 57 -0.96 16.98 21.41
C ARG A 57 0.53 17.33 21.21
N GLY A 58 0.91 18.60 21.39
CA GLY A 58 2.28 19.08 21.24
C GLY A 58 2.57 19.97 20.03
N ASP A 59 1.63 20.13 19.10
CA ASP A 59 1.75 21.13 18.03
C ASP A 59 1.40 22.54 18.55
N LEU A 60 2.43 23.33 18.84
CA LEU A 60 2.28 24.73 19.22
C LEU A 60 1.66 25.59 18.09
N ARG A 61 1.89 25.27 16.81
CA ARG A 61 1.31 26.00 15.67
C ARG A 61 -0.18 25.69 15.54
N GLY A 62 -0.57 24.44 15.73
CA GLY A 62 -1.96 24.02 15.88
C GLY A 62 -2.65 24.78 17.01
N ALA A 63 -2.04 24.77 18.20
CA ALA A 63 -2.59 25.46 19.38
C ALA A 63 -2.78 26.98 19.17
N ILE A 64 -1.85 27.66 18.49
CA ILE A 64 -2.00 29.09 18.16
C ILE A 64 -3.14 29.33 17.16
N LYS A 65 -3.33 28.45 16.16
CA LYS A 65 -4.50 28.56 15.25
C LYS A 65 -5.82 28.30 15.97
N ASP A 66 -5.85 27.32 16.86
CA ASP A 66 -7.03 26.98 17.67
C ASP A 66 -7.41 28.10 18.65
N LEU A 67 -6.42 28.88 19.10
CA LEU A 67 -6.59 30.11 19.88
C LEU A 67 -7.17 31.23 19.01
N GLN A 68 -6.56 31.51 17.86
CA GLN A 68 -7.03 32.53 16.91
C GLN A 68 -8.45 32.24 16.37
N ALA A 69 -8.80 30.97 16.17
CA ALA A 69 -10.14 30.57 15.74
C ALA A 69 -11.21 30.66 16.85
N ARG A 70 -10.82 30.94 18.10
CA ARG A 70 -11.71 31.12 19.26
C ARG A 70 -11.84 32.58 19.70
N GLU A 71 -10.92 33.45 19.30
CA GLU A 71 -11.00 34.88 19.57
C GLU A 71 -12.25 35.47 18.91
N LYS A 72 -13.07 36.14 19.72
CA LYS A 72 -14.25 36.90 19.27
C LYS A 72 -14.33 38.19 20.08
N ASP A 73 -14.39 39.32 19.39
CA ASP A 73 -14.56 40.65 19.99
C ASP A 73 -13.55 41.00 21.11
N GLY A 74 -12.34 40.43 21.05
CA GLY A 74 -11.28 40.61 22.05
C GLY A 74 -11.36 39.65 23.25
N GLU A 75 -12.20 38.63 23.21
CA GLU A 75 -12.39 37.66 24.30
C GLU A 75 -12.26 36.19 23.83
N ILE A 76 -11.73 35.34 24.70
CA ILE A 76 -11.62 33.88 24.55
C ILE A 76 -12.19 33.25 25.83
N LEU A 77 -13.51 33.04 25.82
CA LEU A 77 -14.27 32.51 26.95
C LEU A 77 -14.83 31.12 26.64
N THR A 78 -15.21 30.37 27.68
CA THR A 78 -15.91 29.09 27.51
C THR A 78 -17.30 29.33 26.89
N GLU A 79 -17.49 28.96 25.62
CA GLU A 79 -18.81 29.06 24.98
C GLU A 79 -19.74 27.96 25.52
N ALA A 80 -21.01 28.29 25.82
CA ALA A 80 -22.01 27.29 26.20
C ALA A 80 -22.34 26.29 25.07
N THR A 81 -21.78 26.50 23.87
CA THR A 81 -21.74 25.56 22.76
C THR A 81 -20.29 25.20 22.42
N GLU A 82 -19.48 24.89 23.43
CA GLU A 82 -18.43 23.88 23.29
C GLU A 82 -19.10 22.52 23.03
N GLY A 83 -19.67 22.38 21.82
CA GLY A 83 -19.81 21.07 21.23
C GLY A 83 -18.40 20.47 21.18
N GLU A 84 -18.23 19.33 21.84
CA GLU A 84 -17.02 18.54 21.67
C GLU A 84 -16.89 18.27 20.18
N ARG A 85 -15.96 18.96 19.50
CA ARG A 85 -15.52 18.52 18.17
C ARG A 85 -15.02 17.11 18.34
N ASP A 86 -15.42 16.23 17.42
CA ASP A 86 -15.13 14.81 17.45
C ASP A 86 -13.76 14.55 18.07
N ARG A 87 -13.78 14.00 19.29
CA ARG A 87 -12.61 13.30 19.77
C ARG A 87 -12.45 12.19 18.75
N THR A 88 -11.35 12.18 18.00
CA THR A 88 -11.00 11.03 17.18
C THR A 88 -11.01 9.80 18.08
N GLU A 89 -12.09 9.03 18.01
CA GLU A 89 -12.26 7.78 18.74
C GLU A 89 -11.10 6.89 18.30
N ASP A 90 -10.35 6.36 19.27
CA ASP A 90 -9.30 5.41 18.93
C ASP A 90 -9.96 4.17 18.31
N ILE A 91 -9.35 3.62 17.26
CA ILE A 91 -9.94 2.49 16.53
C ILE A 91 -10.21 1.28 17.45
N PHE A 92 -9.45 1.14 18.54
CA PHE A 92 -9.71 0.11 19.54
C PHE A 92 -10.90 0.44 20.47
N SER A 93 -11.14 1.72 20.78
CA SER A 93 -12.37 2.16 21.47
C SER A 93 -13.60 1.87 20.61
N PHE A 94 -13.56 2.23 19.33
CA PHE A 94 -14.62 1.90 18.37
C PHE A 94 -14.87 0.39 18.26
N LEU A 95 -13.82 -0.43 18.20
CA LEU A 95 -13.96 -1.88 18.16
C LEU A 95 -14.62 -2.43 19.44
N ASP A 96 -14.30 -1.90 20.62
CA ASP A 96 -14.99 -2.28 21.86
C ASP A 96 -16.43 -1.75 21.90
N ALA A 97 -16.68 -0.51 21.50
CA ALA A 97 -18.00 0.07 21.36
C ALA A 97 -18.94 -0.80 20.49
N VAL A 98 -18.59 -1.03 19.22
CA VAL A 98 -19.41 -1.84 18.29
C VAL A 98 -19.52 -3.29 18.74
N LEU A 99 -18.40 -3.94 19.08
CA LEU A 99 -18.39 -5.39 19.30
C LEU A 99 -18.90 -5.80 20.69
N LYS A 100 -18.91 -4.92 21.69
CA LYS A 100 -19.17 -5.33 23.08
C LYS A 100 -20.24 -4.53 23.82
N GLU A 101 -20.22 -3.21 23.68
CA GLU A 101 -20.86 -2.30 24.63
C GLU A 101 -22.09 -1.59 24.04
N GLU A 102 -21.91 -0.83 22.96
CA GLU A 102 -22.88 0.14 22.48
C GLU A 102 -24.05 -0.46 21.70
N SER A 103 -25.24 0.13 21.80
CA SER A 103 -26.37 -0.22 20.95
C SER A 103 -26.13 0.18 19.50
N ALA A 104 -26.91 -0.35 18.56
CA ALA A 104 -26.75 -0.08 17.13
C ALA A 104 -26.75 1.42 16.76
N GLY A 105 -27.49 2.27 17.48
CA GLY A 105 -27.52 3.72 17.23
C GLY A 105 -26.33 4.48 17.84
N GLU A 106 -25.83 4.02 18.99
CA GLU A 106 -24.62 4.55 19.63
C GLU A 106 -23.39 4.16 18.79
N ALA A 107 -23.26 2.87 18.45
CA ALA A 107 -22.22 2.32 17.59
C ALA A 107 -22.09 3.07 16.24
N LEU A 108 -23.22 3.45 15.64
CA LEU A 108 -23.26 4.27 14.42
C LEU A 108 -22.74 5.70 14.65
N SER A 109 -23.08 6.30 15.79
CA SER A 109 -22.60 7.64 16.15
C SER A 109 -21.08 7.62 16.37
N THR A 110 -20.59 6.62 17.10
CA THR A 110 -19.16 6.36 17.33
C THR A 110 -18.42 6.12 16.02
N ALA A 111 -19.02 5.42 15.06
CA ALA A 111 -18.44 5.22 13.72
C ALA A 111 -18.15 6.53 12.95
N TYR A 112 -18.95 7.58 13.18
CA TYR A 112 -18.72 8.89 12.56
C TYR A 112 -17.65 9.73 13.29
N ALA A 113 -17.30 9.37 14.54
CA ALA A 113 -16.27 10.04 15.34
C ALA A 113 -14.85 9.44 15.17
N VAL A 114 -14.72 8.31 14.45
CA VAL A 114 -13.42 7.68 14.14
C VAL A 114 -12.82 8.29 12.86
N ASP A 115 -11.53 8.58 12.87
CA ASP A 115 -10.76 9.05 11.70
C ASP A 115 -10.27 7.87 10.83
N GLU A 116 -11.21 7.04 10.38
CA GLU A 116 -10.99 5.91 9.45
C GLU A 116 -12.13 5.89 8.41
N THR A 117 -11.85 5.45 7.18
CA THR A 117 -12.90 5.41 6.14
C THR A 117 -13.85 4.23 6.34
N PRO A 118 -15.08 4.25 5.78
CA PRO A 118 -15.98 3.09 5.84
C PRO A 118 -15.39 1.82 5.19
N ASP A 119 -14.51 1.98 4.19
CA ASP A 119 -13.72 0.90 3.61
C ASP A 119 -12.72 0.30 4.63
N ASP A 120 -12.03 1.14 5.41
CA ASP A 120 -11.09 0.71 6.45
C ASP A 120 -11.79 0.12 7.69
N LEU A 121 -12.91 0.73 8.12
CA LEU A 121 -13.74 0.24 9.23
C LEU A 121 -14.31 -1.16 8.92
N LEU A 122 -14.72 -1.42 7.67
CA LEU A 122 -15.12 -2.75 7.22
C LEU A 122 -13.98 -3.77 7.44
N LEU A 123 -12.77 -3.48 6.95
CA LEU A 123 -11.62 -4.38 7.10
C LEU A 123 -11.23 -4.58 8.57
N TRP A 124 -11.30 -3.50 9.38
CA TRP A 124 -11.06 -3.56 10.81
C TRP A 124 -12.07 -4.47 11.51
N ILE A 125 -13.36 -4.36 11.23
CA ILE A 125 -14.35 -5.24 11.86
C ILE A 125 -14.24 -6.67 11.33
N GLU A 126 -14.01 -6.89 10.02
CA GLU A 126 -13.89 -8.23 9.42
C GLU A 126 -12.80 -9.08 10.09
N ASP A 127 -11.60 -8.53 10.36
CA ASP A 127 -10.50 -9.25 11.02
C ASP A 127 -10.71 -9.44 12.54
N LYS A 128 -11.54 -8.59 13.16
CA LYS A 128 -11.66 -8.51 14.63
C LYS A 128 -12.96 -9.13 15.16
N VAL A 129 -14.04 -9.16 14.40
CA VAL A 129 -15.32 -9.75 14.82
C VAL A 129 -15.22 -11.24 15.19
N PRO A 130 -14.42 -12.12 14.54
CA PRO A 130 -14.27 -13.52 14.95
C PRO A 130 -13.48 -13.71 16.25
N LYS A 131 -12.93 -12.63 16.83
CA LYS A 131 -12.24 -12.63 18.13
C LYS A 131 -13.23 -12.35 19.28
N VAL A 132 -14.49 -12.03 18.95
CA VAL A 132 -15.53 -11.64 19.91
C VAL A 132 -16.82 -12.46 19.68
N TYR A 133 -17.29 -12.57 18.43
CA TYR A 133 -18.51 -13.29 18.07
C TYR A 133 -18.22 -14.73 17.62
N GLU A 134 -19.15 -15.63 17.90
CA GLU A 134 -19.03 -17.05 17.55
C GLU A 134 -20.34 -17.61 16.98
N GLY A 135 -20.24 -18.68 16.18
CA GLY A 135 -21.39 -19.43 15.68
C GLY A 135 -22.35 -18.58 14.85
N ALA A 136 -23.64 -18.62 15.19
CA ALA A 136 -24.67 -17.92 14.42
C ALA A 136 -24.65 -16.39 14.61
N GLU A 137 -24.17 -15.86 15.76
CA GLU A 137 -23.99 -14.41 15.94
C GLU A 137 -22.91 -13.86 14.99
N LEU A 138 -21.83 -14.63 14.80
CA LEU A 138 -20.79 -14.31 13.83
C LEU A 138 -21.33 -14.37 12.40
N ALA A 139 -22.22 -15.33 12.08
CA ALA A 139 -22.86 -15.42 10.78
C ALA A 139 -23.76 -14.20 10.50
N ASP A 140 -24.62 -13.83 11.44
CA ASP A 140 -25.50 -12.65 11.34
C ASP A 140 -24.66 -11.37 11.12
N ALA A 141 -23.53 -11.21 11.82
CA ALA A 141 -22.62 -10.09 11.61
C ALA A 141 -21.95 -10.11 10.23
N TYR A 142 -21.57 -11.27 9.69
CA TYR A 142 -21.02 -11.38 8.34
C TYR A 142 -22.06 -11.10 7.24
N GLU A 143 -23.35 -11.31 7.46
CA GLU A 143 -24.40 -10.86 6.52
C GLU A 143 -24.40 -9.33 6.39
N HIS A 144 -24.30 -8.60 7.51
CA HIS A 144 -24.15 -7.14 7.49
C HIS A 144 -22.84 -6.68 6.82
N LEU A 145 -21.71 -7.32 7.12
CA LEU A 145 -20.43 -6.97 6.47
C LEU A 145 -20.46 -7.24 4.95
N ALA A 146 -21.16 -8.27 4.50
CA ALA A 146 -21.36 -8.55 3.07
C ALA A 146 -22.22 -7.46 2.39
N ASP A 147 -23.31 -7.02 3.03
CA ASP A 147 -24.11 -5.89 2.54
C ASP A 147 -23.29 -4.59 2.49
N ALA A 148 -22.41 -4.36 3.46
CA ALA A 148 -21.48 -3.23 3.45
C ALA A 148 -20.54 -3.24 2.23
N ASP A 149 -19.88 -4.37 1.91
CA ASP A 149 -19.02 -4.44 0.71
C ASP A 149 -19.81 -4.26 -0.59
N VAL A 150 -21.07 -4.72 -0.66
CA VAL A 150 -21.95 -4.43 -1.80
C VAL A 150 -22.20 -2.92 -1.96
N TRP A 151 -22.37 -2.17 -0.86
CA TRP A 151 -22.47 -0.70 -0.91
C TRP A 151 -21.15 -0.04 -1.31
N LEU A 152 -20.00 -0.49 -0.79
CA LEU A 152 -18.69 0.02 -1.18
C LEU A 152 -18.36 -0.30 -2.65
N GLY A 153 -18.75 -1.46 -3.16
CA GLY A 153 -18.68 -1.80 -4.58
C GLY A 153 -19.45 -0.80 -5.45
N ARG A 154 -20.62 -0.34 -5.00
CA ARG A 154 -21.39 0.74 -5.67
C ARG A 154 -20.68 2.09 -5.58
N VAL A 155 -20.08 2.44 -4.44
CA VAL A 155 -19.26 3.66 -4.29
C VAL A 155 -18.11 3.64 -5.30
N ARG A 156 -17.32 2.56 -5.33
CA ARG A 156 -16.17 2.39 -6.23
C ARG A 156 -16.59 2.48 -7.71
N ALA A 157 -17.71 1.86 -8.08
CA ALA A 157 -18.23 1.86 -9.45
C ALA A 157 -18.84 3.20 -9.92
N THR A 158 -19.46 3.97 -9.03
CA THR A 158 -20.19 5.21 -9.38
C THR A 158 -19.50 6.50 -8.92
N GLN A 159 -18.45 6.40 -8.10
CA GLN A 159 -17.79 7.50 -7.39
C GLN A 159 -18.77 8.33 -6.52
N ASN A 160 -19.92 7.75 -6.13
CA ASN A 160 -20.92 8.42 -5.32
C ASN A 160 -20.76 8.07 -3.83
N TYR A 161 -19.99 8.92 -3.14
CA TYR A 161 -19.72 8.80 -1.70
C TYR A 161 -20.95 9.00 -0.80
N THR A 162 -22.11 9.43 -1.31
CA THR A 162 -23.36 9.42 -0.50
C THR A 162 -23.77 8.01 -0.08
N TYR A 163 -23.32 6.96 -0.81
CA TYR A 163 -23.58 5.57 -0.40
C TYR A 163 -22.76 5.12 0.81
N TRP A 164 -21.72 5.85 1.24
CA TRP A 164 -20.94 5.50 2.43
C TRP A 164 -21.79 5.40 3.69
N ARG A 165 -22.85 6.21 3.84
CA ARG A 165 -23.79 6.08 4.98
C ARG A 165 -24.31 4.65 5.13
N TYR A 166 -24.65 3.98 4.03
CA TYR A 166 -25.19 2.61 4.05
C TYR A 166 -24.11 1.55 4.33
N ALA A 167 -22.86 1.84 3.96
CA ALA A 167 -21.73 1.00 4.37
C ALA A 167 -21.50 1.13 5.87
N THR A 168 -21.40 2.37 6.40
CA THR A 168 -21.23 2.65 7.83
C THR A 168 -22.39 2.11 8.67
N ASP A 169 -23.64 2.26 8.22
CA ASP A 169 -24.83 1.69 8.86
C ASP A 169 -24.69 0.17 9.05
N ASN A 170 -24.21 -0.56 8.04
CA ASN A 170 -24.03 -2.01 8.13
C ASN A 170 -22.79 -2.41 8.95
N VAL A 171 -21.67 -1.74 8.75
CA VAL A 171 -20.39 -1.99 9.46
C VAL A 171 -20.54 -1.76 10.97
N ALA A 172 -21.19 -0.68 11.38
CA ALA A 172 -21.34 -0.33 12.79
C ALA A 172 -22.68 -0.79 13.38
N ALA A 173 -23.81 -0.23 12.90
CA ALA A 173 -25.12 -0.51 13.47
C ALA A 173 -25.56 -1.96 13.24
N GLY A 174 -25.34 -2.49 12.03
CA GLY A 174 -25.65 -3.87 11.65
C GLY A 174 -24.91 -4.88 12.51
N VAL A 175 -23.58 -4.79 12.56
CA VAL A 175 -22.74 -5.68 13.40
C VAL A 175 -23.09 -5.57 14.89
N ALA A 176 -23.26 -4.36 15.43
CA ALA A 176 -23.70 -4.18 16.81
C ALA A 176 -25.10 -4.78 17.07
N SER A 177 -26.00 -4.77 16.09
CA SER A 177 -27.34 -5.36 16.20
C SER A 177 -27.36 -6.89 16.15
N ALA A 178 -26.35 -7.53 15.55
CA ALA A 178 -26.19 -8.98 15.59
C ALA A 178 -25.87 -9.50 17.01
N ARG A 179 -25.31 -8.64 17.88
CA ARG A 179 -24.83 -8.97 19.24
C ARG A 179 -25.96 -9.52 20.11
N ARG A 180 -25.75 -10.72 20.66
CA ARG A 180 -26.78 -11.44 21.45
C ARG A 180 -26.66 -11.25 22.97
N SER A 181 -25.52 -10.74 23.42
CA SER A 181 -25.25 -10.38 24.81
C SER A 181 -24.13 -9.35 24.89
N GLU A 182 -24.23 -8.41 25.83
CA GLU A 182 -23.11 -7.56 26.24
C GLU A 182 -21.91 -8.42 26.66
N ARG A 183 -20.70 -7.98 26.30
CA ARG A 183 -19.46 -8.72 26.56
C ARG A 183 -18.45 -7.84 27.28
N GLY A 184 -18.24 -8.09 28.57
CA GLY A 184 -17.14 -7.45 29.30
C GLY A 184 -15.77 -8.07 28.99
N GLY A 185 -14.71 -7.30 29.22
CA GLY A 185 -13.33 -7.81 29.26
C GLY A 185 -12.44 -7.34 28.12
N TRP A 186 -11.13 -7.44 28.33
CA TRP A 186 -10.11 -6.93 27.41
C TRP A 186 -9.84 -7.89 26.25
N THR A 187 -9.86 -7.38 25.01
CA THR A 187 -9.54 -8.16 23.80
C THR A 187 -8.24 -7.66 23.18
N ARG A 188 -7.31 -8.58 22.88
CA ARG A 188 -6.12 -8.24 22.08
C ARG A 188 -6.48 -8.28 20.59
N TYR A 189 -6.93 -7.15 20.05
CA TYR A 189 -7.26 -7.03 18.63
C TYR A 189 -6.07 -7.25 17.70
N GLY A 190 -4.90 -6.67 18.03
CA GLY A 190 -3.70 -6.71 17.19
C GLY A 190 -3.65 -5.55 16.20
N GLY A 191 -2.76 -5.64 15.20
CA GLY A 191 -2.51 -4.55 14.25
C GLY A 191 -3.60 -4.33 13.19
N ALA A 192 -3.39 -3.28 12.39
CA ALA A 192 -4.23 -2.96 11.24
C ALA A 192 -4.19 -4.07 10.17
N PRO A 193 -5.35 -4.52 9.67
CA PRO A 193 -5.45 -5.70 8.80
C PRO A 193 -4.76 -5.48 7.45
N TYR A 194 -4.76 -4.26 6.93
CA TYR A 194 -4.19 -3.90 5.63
C TYR A 194 -2.66 -3.70 5.64
N ARG A 195 -2.03 -3.51 6.81
CA ARG A 195 -0.57 -3.22 6.90
C ARG A 195 0.33 -4.46 6.78
N SER A 196 -0.22 -5.67 6.88
CA SER A 196 0.54 -6.95 6.83
C SER A 196 0.46 -7.69 5.50
N ALA A 197 -0.39 -7.24 4.56
CA ALA A 197 -0.78 -8.04 3.39
C ALA A 197 0.21 -8.01 2.21
N ARG A 198 1.11 -7.02 2.13
CA ARG A 198 2.13 -6.89 1.07
C ARG A 198 3.45 -7.53 1.48
N ASP A 199 3.55 -8.84 1.25
CA ASP A 199 4.83 -9.55 1.23
C ASP A 199 5.41 -9.46 -0.19
N GLY A 200 6.41 -8.59 -0.39
CA GLY A 200 7.06 -8.40 -1.69
C GLY A 200 7.70 -9.68 -2.22
N THR A 201 8.18 -10.56 -1.33
CA THR A 201 8.73 -11.88 -1.67
C THR A 201 7.65 -12.78 -2.26
N ARG A 202 6.48 -12.85 -1.61
CA ARG A 202 5.33 -13.64 -2.07
C ARG A 202 4.84 -13.15 -3.42
N ASP A 203 4.73 -11.84 -3.57
CA ASP A 203 4.14 -11.24 -4.76
C ASP A 203 5.10 -11.38 -5.96
N HIS A 204 6.42 -11.19 -5.77
CA HIS A 204 7.44 -11.51 -6.77
C HIS A 204 7.42 -13.00 -7.18
N VAL A 205 7.36 -13.92 -6.21
CA VAL A 205 7.24 -15.37 -6.48
C VAL A 205 6.00 -15.68 -7.32
N ALA A 206 4.86 -15.08 -7.00
CA ALA A 206 3.63 -15.28 -7.76
C ALA A 206 3.73 -14.71 -9.19
N GLU A 207 4.42 -13.58 -9.40
CA GLU A 207 4.66 -12.98 -10.71
C GLU A 207 5.61 -13.82 -11.58
N GLN A 208 6.72 -14.31 -11.02
CA GLN A 208 7.65 -15.19 -11.75
C GLN A 208 6.98 -16.51 -12.18
N ILE A 209 6.22 -17.13 -11.27
CA ILE A 209 5.45 -18.34 -11.57
C ILE A 209 4.40 -18.05 -12.65
N ALA A 210 3.67 -16.94 -12.53
CA ALA A 210 2.67 -16.53 -13.52
C ALA A 210 3.28 -16.37 -14.92
N TRP A 211 4.41 -15.67 -15.02
CA TRP A 211 5.11 -15.45 -16.28
C TRP A 211 5.64 -16.75 -16.91
N LYS A 212 6.31 -17.61 -16.14
CA LYS A 212 6.89 -18.89 -16.64
C LYS A 212 5.87 -20.01 -16.88
N ALA A 213 4.68 -19.92 -16.27
CA ALA A 213 3.59 -20.89 -16.43
C ALA A 213 2.48 -20.41 -17.40
N GLY A 214 2.47 -19.14 -17.80
CA GLY A 214 1.44 -18.58 -18.70
C GLY A 214 0.07 -18.42 -18.05
N VAL A 215 0.02 -18.10 -16.75
CA VAL A 215 -1.23 -17.93 -15.98
C VAL A 215 -1.31 -16.54 -15.35
N SER A 216 -2.47 -16.15 -14.80
CA SER A 216 -2.59 -14.91 -14.05
C SER A 216 -1.82 -14.95 -12.71
N THR A 217 -1.33 -13.82 -12.23
CA THR A 217 -0.72 -13.69 -10.89
C THR A 217 -1.67 -14.10 -9.75
N ALA A 218 -2.98 -13.99 -9.96
CA ALA A 218 -3.98 -14.49 -9.00
C ALA A 218 -4.02 -16.03 -8.98
N THR A 219 -4.03 -16.66 -10.16
CA THR A 219 -3.98 -18.13 -10.34
C THR A 219 -2.68 -18.69 -9.77
N ALA A 220 -1.53 -18.13 -10.13
CA ALA A 220 -0.23 -18.57 -9.59
C ALA A 220 -0.21 -18.55 -8.05
N ARG A 221 -0.69 -17.46 -7.45
CA ARG A 221 -0.72 -17.24 -5.99
C ARG A 221 -1.69 -18.17 -5.26
N ARG A 222 -2.89 -18.44 -5.82
CA ARG A 222 -3.95 -19.24 -5.16
C ARG A 222 -3.84 -20.74 -5.46
N GLU A 223 -3.36 -21.11 -6.65
CA GLU A 223 -3.46 -22.49 -7.16
C GLU A 223 -2.11 -23.16 -7.44
N ILE A 224 -1.00 -22.42 -7.57
CA ILE A 224 0.32 -23.02 -7.86
C ILE A 224 1.24 -22.96 -6.64
N VAL A 225 1.43 -21.76 -6.06
CA VAL A 225 2.32 -21.55 -4.90
C VAL A 225 2.01 -22.49 -3.72
N PRO A 226 0.75 -22.72 -3.30
CA PRO A 226 0.46 -23.62 -2.17
C PRO A 226 0.85 -25.08 -2.43
N TYR A 227 0.69 -25.56 -3.67
CA TYR A 227 1.10 -26.91 -4.04
C TYR A 227 2.62 -27.04 -4.13
N LEU A 228 3.31 -26.06 -4.71
CA LEU A 228 4.77 -26.03 -4.70
C LEU A 228 5.32 -26.03 -3.26
N ALA A 229 4.77 -25.20 -2.39
CA ALA A 229 5.15 -25.13 -0.98
C ALA A 229 4.93 -26.46 -0.25
N ALA A 230 3.77 -27.11 -0.45
CA ALA A 230 3.48 -28.42 0.15
C ALA A 230 4.43 -29.53 -0.36
N MET A 231 4.74 -29.54 -1.65
CA MET A 231 5.63 -30.54 -2.26
C MET A 231 7.13 -30.33 -1.93
N THR A 232 7.55 -29.08 -1.73
CA THR A 232 8.95 -28.70 -1.47
C THR A 232 9.22 -28.31 -0.01
N HIS A 233 8.27 -28.52 0.90
CA HIS A 233 8.35 -28.14 2.31
C HIS A 233 9.68 -28.56 3.00
N HIS A 234 10.37 -27.59 3.61
CA HIS A 234 11.72 -27.68 4.18
C HIS A 234 12.79 -28.26 3.23
N CYS A 235 12.60 -28.12 1.92
CA CYS A 235 13.39 -28.76 0.86
C CYS A 235 13.53 -30.28 1.10
N LYS A 236 12.46 -30.97 1.54
CA LYS A 236 12.47 -32.43 1.76
C LYS A 236 12.70 -33.18 0.45
N ASN A 237 12.00 -32.79 -0.62
CA ASN A 237 12.23 -33.30 -1.97
C ASN A 237 13.26 -32.41 -2.68
N ARG A 238 14.55 -32.73 -2.53
CA ARG A 238 15.66 -31.91 -3.04
C ARG A 238 15.58 -31.70 -4.55
N GLU A 239 15.46 -32.79 -5.32
CA GLU A 239 15.36 -32.76 -6.80
C GLU A 239 14.19 -31.90 -7.29
N LEU A 240 13.01 -32.03 -6.67
CA LEU A 240 11.87 -31.20 -7.03
C LEU A 240 12.08 -29.71 -6.68
N THR A 241 12.81 -29.42 -5.59
CA THR A 241 13.12 -28.04 -5.20
C THR A 241 14.11 -27.40 -6.17
N ILE A 242 15.14 -28.13 -6.61
CA ILE A 242 16.09 -27.69 -7.66
C ILE A 242 15.34 -27.43 -8.97
N ARG A 243 14.50 -28.37 -9.41
CA ARG A 243 13.68 -28.21 -10.62
C ARG A 243 12.71 -27.03 -10.54
N MET A 244 12.14 -26.75 -9.36
CA MET A 244 11.30 -25.59 -9.12
C MET A 244 12.10 -24.29 -9.23
N ALA A 245 13.25 -24.20 -8.53
CA ALA A 245 14.13 -23.03 -8.55
C ALA A 245 14.64 -22.73 -9.97
N ALA A 246 15.05 -23.77 -10.71
CA ALA A 246 15.52 -23.64 -12.09
C ALA A 246 14.39 -23.23 -13.06
N ARG A 247 13.18 -23.79 -12.93
CA ARG A 247 12.06 -23.49 -13.84
C ARG A 247 11.50 -22.08 -13.65
N TYR A 248 11.47 -21.60 -12.42
CA TYR A 248 10.88 -20.32 -12.03
C TYR A 248 11.89 -19.22 -11.72
N GLU A 249 13.19 -19.50 -11.91
CA GLU A 249 14.31 -18.55 -11.72
C GLU A 249 14.28 -17.89 -10.34
N LEU A 250 14.15 -18.71 -9.30
CA LEU A 250 13.95 -18.27 -7.92
C LEU A 250 15.26 -18.22 -7.14
N ASP A 251 15.62 -17.02 -6.68
CA ASP A 251 16.72 -16.80 -5.73
C ASP A 251 16.52 -17.49 -4.38
N ALA A 252 17.57 -17.50 -3.55
CA ALA A 252 17.56 -18.14 -2.23
C ALA A 252 16.45 -17.61 -1.30
N GLU A 253 16.12 -16.33 -1.35
CA GLU A 253 15.01 -15.77 -0.56
C GLU A 253 13.65 -16.31 -1.03
N HIS A 254 13.43 -16.37 -2.34
CA HIS A 254 12.22 -16.90 -2.97
C HIS A 254 12.03 -18.41 -2.72
N VAL A 255 13.11 -19.20 -2.81
CA VAL A 255 13.09 -20.63 -2.47
C VAL A 255 12.86 -20.85 -0.97
N ALA A 256 13.49 -20.05 -0.10
CA ALA A 256 13.24 -20.12 1.34
C ALA A 256 11.78 -19.81 1.69
N PHE A 257 11.19 -18.78 1.05
CA PHE A 257 9.78 -18.44 1.19
C PHE A 257 8.87 -19.61 0.80
N VAL A 258 8.96 -20.13 -0.43
CA VAL A 258 8.09 -21.23 -0.91
C VAL A 258 8.26 -22.49 -0.06
N THR A 259 9.49 -22.86 0.28
CA THR A 259 9.75 -24.09 1.04
C THR A 259 9.49 -23.96 2.55
N SER A 260 9.16 -22.77 3.06
CA SER A 260 9.14 -22.47 4.50
C SER A 260 10.45 -22.89 5.19
N SER A 261 11.59 -22.67 4.52
CA SER A 261 12.92 -22.92 5.07
C SER A 261 13.50 -21.64 5.65
N GLY A 262 14.43 -21.74 6.60
CA GLY A 262 15.13 -20.55 7.13
C GLY A 262 15.91 -19.85 6.03
N LYS A 263 15.71 -18.51 5.89
CA LYS A 263 16.25 -17.66 4.81
C LYS A 263 17.76 -17.80 4.55
N THR A 264 18.53 -18.22 5.56
CA THR A 264 20.00 -18.31 5.53
C THR A 264 20.53 -19.72 5.77
N THR A 265 19.82 -20.74 5.28
CA THR A 265 20.31 -22.12 5.35
C THR A 265 21.22 -22.42 4.15
N ASN A 266 22.47 -22.87 4.36
CA ASN A 266 23.36 -23.35 3.27
C ASN A 266 22.65 -24.34 2.33
N LYS A 267 21.73 -25.15 2.87
CA LYS A 267 20.86 -26.06 2.11
C LYS A 267 20.10 -25.37 0.97
N VAL A 268 19.62 -24.13 1.17
CA VAL A 268 18.89 -23.35 0.16
C VAL A 268 19.86 -22.77 -0.86
N GLN A 269 21.02 -22.26 -0.44
CA GLN A 269 22.08 -21.78 -1.33
C GLN A 269 22.54 -22.88 -2.29
N ASN A 270 22.93 -24.05 -1.77
CA ASN A 270 23.32 -25.21 -2.58
C ASN A 270 22.21 -25.70 -3.54
N ILE A 271 20.93 -25.42 -3.26
CA ILE A 271 19.82 -25.77 -4.17
C ILE A 271 19.67 -24.75 -5.30
N VAL A 272 19.97 -23.48 -5.04
CA VAL A 272 19.97 -22.42 -6.06
C VAL A 272 21.19 -22.57 -6.97
N GLU A 273 22.37 -22.84 -6.40
CA GLU A 273 23.59 -23.15 -7.17
C GLU A 273 23.38 -24.36 -8.11
N GLU A 274 22.85 -25.48 -7.60
CA GLU A 274 22.52 -26.64 -8.44
C GLU A 274 21.40 -26.34 -9.47
N ALA A 275 20.51 -25.38 -9.19
CA ALA A 275 19.49 -24.93 -10.14
C ALA A 275 20.04 -24.00 -11.22
N GLU A 276 21.07 -23.21 -10.92
CA GLU A 276 21.83 -22.40 -11.87
C GLU A 276 22.61 -23.29 -12.84
N THR A 277 23.44 -24.21 -12.34
CA THR A 277 24.16 -25.18 -13.17
C THR A 277 23.22 -25.96 -14.08
N ARG A 278 22.06 -26.40 -13.57
CA ARG A 278 21.05 -27.10 -14.38
C ARG A 278 20.42 -26.22 -15.48
N ARG A 279 20.29 -24.91 -15.26
CA ARG A 279 19.85 -23.98 -16.32
C ARG A 279 20.93 -23.81 -17.38
N GLU A 280 22.19 -23.71 -16.97
CA GLU A 280 23.33 -23.60 -17.89
C GLU A 280 23.46 -24.87 -18.76
N GLU A 281 23.40 -26.06 -18.16
CA GLU A 281 23.38 -27.35 -18.86
C GLU A 281 22.24 -27.42 -19.89
N ALA A 282 21.01 -27.09 -19.49
CA ALA A 282 19.85 -27.10 -20.39
C ALA A 282 19.92 -26.04 -21.51
N ALA A 283 20.60 -24.91 -21.26
CA ALA A 283 20.85 -23.89 -22.28
C ALA A 283 21.91 -24.36 -23.31
N VAL A 284 22.95 -25.05 -22.85
CA VAL A 284 23.96 -25.66 -23.73
C VAL A 284 23.32 -26.75 -24.60
N GLU A 285 22.58 -27.70 -24.01
CA GLU A 285 21.85 -28.75 -24.76
C GLU A 285 20.88 -28.15 -25.80
N GLY A 286 20.18 -27.07 -25.44
CA GLY A 286 19.30 -26.34 -26.36
C GLY A 286 20.05 -25.65 -27.51
N SER A 287 21.29 -25.23 -27.28
CA SER A 287 22.14 -24.57 -28.29
C SER A 287 22.84 -25.55 -29.23
N ASP A 288 23.28 -26.70 -28.75
CA ASP A 288 23.91 -27.75 -29.57
C ASP A 288 22.96 -28.24 -30.67
N GLY A 289 21.67 -28.39 -30.34
CA GLY A 289 20.63 -28.72 -31.33
C GLY A 289 20.36 -27.61 -32.36
N ALA A 290 20.59 -26.34 -32.00
CA ALA A 290 20.40 -25.21 -32.91
C ALA A 290 21.52 -25.10 -33.95
N PHE A 291 22.77 -25.38 -33.58
CA PHE A 291 23.89 -25.42 -34.53
C PHE A 291 23.87 -26.68 -35.42
N ALA A 292 23.50 -27.84 -34.87
CA ALA A 292 23.35 -29.08 -35.65
C ALA A 292 22.27 -28.98 -36.76
N ALA A 293 21.21 -28.20 -36.53
CA ALA A 293 20.20 -27.93 -37.56
C ALA A 293 20.75 -27.10 -38.73
N VAL A 294 21.65 -26.15 -38.46
CA VAL A 294 22.31 -25.32 -39.50
C VAL A 294 23.33 -26.13 -40.30
N GLU A 295 24.08 -27.03 -39.67
CA GLU A 295 24.98 -27.95 -40.39
C GLU A 295 24.22 -28.94 -41.28
N ALA A 296 23.01 -29.35 -40.89
CA ALA A 296 22.15 -30.22 -41.70
C ALA A 296 21.59 -29.52 -42.96
N GLU A 297 21.23 -28.23 -42.87
CA GLU A 297 20.77 -27.42 -44.02
C GLU A 297 21.92 -27.02 -44.97
N ALA A 298 23.17 -26.97 -44.47
CA ALA A 298 24.35 -26.73 -45.31
C ALA A 298 24.80 -27.96 -46.14
N GLY A 299 24.12 -29.10 -46.00
CA GLY A 299 24.54 -30.40 -46.55
C GLY A 299 24.03 -30.76 -47.96
N ASP A 300 23.04 -30.04 -48.51
CA ASP A 300 22.48 -30.33 -49.85
C ASP A 300 22.31 -29.04 -50.68
N GLY A 301 23.43 -28.53 -51.18
CA GLY A 301 23.51 -27.32 -52.01
C GLY A 301 24.60 -27.44 -53.05
N LYS A 302 24.28 -28.06 -54.19
CA LYS A 302 25.25 -28.33 -55.26
C LYS A 302 25.25 -27.24 -56.33
N ASP A 303 26.38 -26.55 -56.43
CA ASP A 303 26.89 -25.76 -57.56
C ASP A 303 25.94 -24.69 -58.18
N ASP A 304 26.15 -23.40 -57.87
CA ASP A 304 26.32 -22.37 -58.93
C ASP A 304 27.14 -21.13 -58.48
N ASP A 305 27.59 -20.37 -59.48
CA ASP A 305 28.63 -19.33 -59.51
C ASP A 305 28.44 -18.07 -58.61
N GLY A 306 29.55 -17.41 -58.24
CA GLY A 306 29.55 -16.18 -57.44
C GLY A 306 30.88 -15.78 -56.79
N THR A 307 31.81 -15.26 -57.59
CA THR A 307 33.15 -14.75 -57.20
C THR A 307 33.29 -13.99 -55.86
N LEU A 308 34.39 -14.24 -55.14
CA LEU A 308 34.90 -13.35 -54.07
C LEU A 308 35.06 -11.91 -54.56
N ALA A 309 34.56 -10.95 -53.79
CA ALA A 309 34.98 -9.54 -53.84
C ALA A 309 35.30 -9.04 -52.43
N GLU A 310 36.60 -9.03 -52.13
CA GLU A 310 37.21 -8.34 -51.00
C GLU A 310 37.02 -6.82 -51.14
N PHE A 311 36.45 -6.16 -50.13
CA PHE A 311 36.70 -4.72 -49.88
C PHE A 311 36.59 -4.41 -48.39
N GLY A 312 37.70 -3.93 -47.82
CA GLY A 312 37.74 -3.34 -46.48
C GLY A 312 37.79 -1.81 -46.54
N ASN A 313 37.21 -1.19 -45.51
CA ASN A 313 37.62 0.07 -44.85
C ASN A 313 38.09 1.27 -45.70
N GLY A 314 37.32 2.37 -45.68
CA GLY A 314 37.75 3.71 -46.11
C GLY A 314 36.74 4.78 -45.70
N ASP A 315 37.23 5.89 -45.12
CA ASP A 315 36.46 6.94 -44.45
C ASP A 315 35.90 8.06 -45.37
N ASP A 316 35.17 8.97 -44.71
CA ASP A 316 35.00 10.42 -44.97
C ASP A 316 33.91 10.98 -45.93
N ASP A 317 32.99 11.70 -45.27
CA ASP A 317 32.53 13.08 -45.50
C ASP A 317 31.50 13.54 -46.58
N GLU A 318 30.50 14.24 -46.02
CA GLU A 318 29.79 15.46 -46.44
C GLU A 318 28.91 15.60 -47.72
N ALA A 319 27.80 16.32 -47.46
CA ALA A 319 27.13 17.32 -48.30
C ALA A 319 26.22 16.90 -49.50
N GLY A 320 24.92 16.84 -49.19
CA GLY A 320 23.96 17.86 -49.67
C GLY A 320 23.28 17.67 -51.05
N GLY A 321 21.93 17.67 -51.07
CA GLY A 321 21.14 17.81 -52.30
C GLY A 321 19.66 17.40 -52.22
N ASP A 322 18.80 18.32 -51.76
CA ASP A 322 17.39 18.44 -52.19
C ASP A 322 17.38 19.27 -53.51
N PRO A 323 16.37 19.24 -54.41
CA PRO A 323 14.96 19.56 -54.04
C PRO A 323 13.81 18.87 -54.85
N GLU A 324 12.58 19.24 -54.48
CA GLU A 324 11.29 19.23 -55.24
C GLU A 324 10.43 17.94 -55.27
N GLN A 325 9.08 17.99 -55.37
CA GLN A 325 8.01 18.69 -54.60
C GLN A 325 6.63 18.45 -55.27
N SER A 326 5.62 18.01 -54.50
CA SER A 326 4.14 18.15 -54.69
C SER A 326 3.48 17.30 -53.59
N GLY A 327 2.47 17.72 -52.79
CA GLY A 327 1.31 18.59 -53.06
C GLY A 327 0.14 17.72 -53.53
N GLU A 328 -1.09 17.73 -52.98
CA GLU A 328 -1.78 18.42 -51.88
C GLU A 328 -2.74 17.37 -51.20
N GLU A 329 -3.47 17.55 -50.09
CA GLU A 329 -3.89 18.71 -49.26
C GLU A 329 -4.17 18.23 -47.80
N ASP A 330 -4.46 19.15 -46.86
CA ASP A 330 -4.97 18.93 -45.47
C ASP A 330 -6.20 19.87 -45.29
N PRO A 331 -7.12 19.72 -44.31
CA PRO A 331 -7.01 20.68 -43.19
C PRO A 331 -7.62 20.31 -41.81
N ALA A 332 -6.88 20.75 -40.78
CA ALA A 332 -7.31 21.47 -39.55
C ALA A 332 -8.07 20.70 -38.43
N GLY A 333 -7.79 20.95 -37.14
CA GLY A 333 -6.80 21.84 -36.48
C GLY A 333 -6.33 21.24 -35.13
N ALA A 334 -5.16 21.56 -34.59
CA ALA A 334 -4.71 22.88 -34.09
C ALA A 334 -5.58 23.37 -32.90
N ASP A 335 -5.05 23.80 -31.74
CA ASP A 335 -3.65 24.17 -31.42
C ASP A 335 -3.32 24.00 -29.91
N ASP A 336 -2.02 24.14 -29.61
CA ASP A 336 -1.29 24.17 -28.34
C ASP A 336 -1.95 24.81 -27.09
N GLY A 337 -1.31 24.56 -25.93
CA GLY A 337 -0.84 25.72 -25.16
C GLY A 337 -0.92 25.67 -23.64
N GLN A 338 0.26 25.70 -23.02
CA GLN A 338 0.58 25.96 -21.61
C GLN A 338 -0.12 27.16 -20.93
N ALA A 339 0.06 27.19 -19.59
CA ALA A 339 -0.21 28.25 -18.61
C ALA A 339 -1.62 28.26 -17.99
N GLY A 340 -1.80 28.66 -16.73
CA GLY A 340 -0.80 29.07 -15.74
C GLY A 340 -1.44 29.29 -14.35
N LEU A 341 -0.61 29.33 -13.30
CA LEU A 341 -1.04 29.63 -11.94
C LEU A 341 -1.23 31.13 -11.75
N SER A 342 -2.47 31.60 -11.52
CA SER A 342 -2.73 32.89 -10.85
C SER A 342 -4.18 33.08 -10.43
N GLU A 343 -4.35 33.60 -9.21
CA GLU A 343 -5.42 34.52 -8.79
C GLU A 343 -6.84 33.95 -8.54
N PHE A 344 -7.08 33.60 -7.27
CA PHE A 344 -8.39 33.75 -6.64
C PHE A 344 -8.46 35.13 -5.97
N THR A 345 -9.57 35.84 -6.15
CA THR A 345 -9.99 37.03 -5.38
C THR A 345 -11.05 36.61 -4.37
#